data_AF-A0A412VP55-F1
#
_entry.id   AF-A0A412VP55-F1
#
_cell.length_a   1.000
_cell.length_b   1.000
_cell.length_c   1.000
_cell.angle_alpha   90.00
_cell.angle_beta   90.00
_cell.angle_gamma   90.00
#
_symmetry.space_group_name_H-M   'P 1'
#
loop_
_entity.id
_entity.type
_entity.pdbx_description
1 polymer ?
#
loop_
_entity_poly.entity_id
_entity_poly.type
_entity_poly.pdbx_seq_one_letter_code
_entity_poly.pdbx_strand_id
1 'polypeptide(L)'
;MKIKMLMAFVALLLFSAFTADRTITIFMIGDSTMANKPLEGGNQERGWGHVLGGYFSENIRVENHARNGRSSKSFIDEGLWEVVINKVKPGDYVFIQFGHNDEKADEKRHTDPGSTFDANLRRFVKETRAKGGIPVLFNAIVRRNFRNNKNAVAEDDVRKDLSKGSVSQDGEVLIDTHGKYLESPRNVAKELDVPFVDMNKITHDLVQEMGPEASKKLFMWIPEGVCAACPKGREDNTHLNVYGARTIAGLTVDAIAKEVPALAPFVRHYDFVVAKDGSGDFFTIQEAIHAVPDFRKAGRTTILVRKGVYKEKVVIPESKISISLIGEDGAILTNDDFASKKNYFGEEMSTSGSSTCYIYAPDFYAENITFENSAGRVGQAVACFVSGDRAYFKNCRFLGNQDTLYTYGKDSRQFYDHCYIEGTVDFIFGWSTALFKDCTIHSLGDGYVTAPSTDQGKKYGYVFIGCKLTGVAEAQKVYLSRPWRPYAQAVYIHCDLGKHILPVGWNNWGKKENEETVFYAEYRNTGEGAAAASRASFGKQLNDISNYNEAQILAGDDGWNPVENGNVLLQNLKR
;
A
#
# COMPACT_ATOMS: atom_id res chain seq x y z
N MET A 1 -2.34 -53.44 4.63
CA MET A 1 -3.12 -52.20 4.85
C MET A 1 -2.25 -50.97 5.15
N LYS A 2 -1.23 -51.06 6.01
CA LYS A 2 -0.42 -49.90 6.44
C LYS A 2 0.38 -49.18 5.33
N ILE A 3 0.93 -49.90 4.35
CA ILE A 3 1.72 -49.29 3.25
C ILE A 3 0.86 -48.52 2.24
N LYS A 4 -0.36 -49.02 1.93
CA LYS A 4 -1.30 -48.32 1.03
C LYS A 4 -1.84 -47.03 1.67
N MET A 5 -2.02 -47.02 2.98
CA MET A 5 -2.48 -45.85 3.73
C MET A 5 -1.38 -44.77 3.83
N LEU A 6 -0.11 -45.19 3.96
CA LEU A 6 1.05 -44.29 3.94
C LEU A 6 1.25 -43.65 2.55
N MET A 7 1.09 -44.41 1.46
CA MET A 7 1.16 -43.85 0.10
C MET A 7 0.01 -42.89 -0.22
N ALA A 8 -1.20 -43.15 0.29
CA ALA A 8 -2.32 -42.22 0.14
C ALA A 8 -2.10 -40.91 0.93
N PHE A 9 -1.49 -40.98 2.11
CA PHE A 9 -1.16 -39.80 2.93
C PHE A 9 -0.02 -38.97 2.32
N VAL A 10 0.99 -39.62 1.74
CA VAL A 10 2.08 -38.96 1.00
C VAL A 10 1.56 -38.33 -0.31
N ALA A 11 0.63 -38.98 -1.02
CA ALA A 11 -0.03 -38.40 -2.18
C ALA A 11 -0.86 -37.16 -1.79
N LEU A 12 -1.61 -37.20 -0.67
CA LEU A 12 -2.35 -36.04 -0.16
C LEU A 12 -1.43 -34.86 0.21
N LEU A 13 -0.26 -35.15 0.80
CA LEU A 13 0.76 -34.14 1.13
C LEU A 13 1.45 -33.57 -0.12
N LEU A 14 1.65 -34.38 -1.17
CA LEU A 14 2.19 -33.93 -2.45
C LEU A 14 1.18 -33.09 -3.25
N PHE A 15 -0.13 -33.28 -3.06
CA PHE A 15 -1.17 -32.42 -3.64
C PHE A 15 -1.44 -31.14 -2.83
N SER A 16 -1.10 -31.09 -1.53
CA SER A 16 -1.14 -29.86 -0.74
C SER A 16 0.12 -28.99 -0.85
N ALA A 17 1.23 -29.54 -1.38
CA ALA A 17 2.52 -28.87 -1.45
C ALA A 17 2.76 -28.04 -2.73
N PHE A 18 1.76 -27.92 -3.60
CA PHE A 18 1.82 -27.10 -4.82
C PHE A 18 0.57 -26.24 -5.00
N THR A 19 0.21 -25.43 -4.00
CA THR A 19 -0.39 -24.13 -4.34
C THR A 19 0.75 -23.26 -4.82
N ALA A 20 1.10 -23.34 -6.11
CA ALA A 20 1.87 -22.27 -6.71
C ALA A 20 1.08 -20.99 -6.41
N ASP A 21 1.71 -20.02 -5.73
CA ASP A 21 1.19 -18.66 -5.56
C ASP A 21 0.90 -18.12 -6.95
N ARG A 22 -0.32 -18.33 -7.40
CA ARG A 22 -0.71 -18.02 -8.76
C ARG A 22 -1.34 -16.65 -8.71
N THR A 23 -0.53 -15.62 -8.91
CA THR A 23 -1.02 -14.29 -9.22
C THR A 23 -1.89 -14.38 -10.47
N ILE A 24 -3.17 -14.02 -10.34
CA ILE A 24 -4.09 -13.92 -11.47
C ILE A 24 -3.80 -12.59 -12.17
N THR A 25 -3.60 -12.60 -13.49
CA THR A 25 -3.46 -11.35 -14.24
C THR A 25 -4.82 -10.94 -14.83
N ILE A 26 -5.20 -9.67 -14.62
CA ILE A 26 -6.31 -9.03 -15.31
C ILE A 26 -5.71 -8.15 -16.41
N PHE A 27 -5.88 -8.54 -17.65
CA PHE A 27 -5.56 -7.69 -18.80
C PHE A 27 -6.76 -6.81 -19.12
N MET A 28 -6.53 -5.52 -19.33
CA MET A 28 -7.60 -4.59 -19.70
C MET A 28 -7.34 -4.03 -21.10
N ILE A 29 -8.35 -4.07 -21.97
CA ILE A 29 -8.31 -3.44 -23.29
C ILE A 29 -9.50 -2.49 -23.43
N GLY A 30 -9.22 -1.33 -24.00
CA GLY A 30 -10.26 -0.33 -24.17
C GLY A 30 -9.80 1.03 -24.65
N ASP A 31 -10.70 1.99 -24.50
CA ASP A 31 -10.55 3.35 -25.00
C ASP A 31 -9.90 4.32 -23.99
N SER A 32 -9.95 5.62 -24.28
CA SER A 32 -9.33 6.67 -23.47
C SER A 32 -9.89 6.76 -22.06
N THR A 33 -11.13 6.37 -21.80
CA THR A 33 -11.71 6.45 -20.44
C THR A 33 -11.14 5.39 -19.49
N MET A 34 -10.61 4.29 -20.05
CA MET A 34 -9.93 3.23 -19.30
C MET A 34 -8.40 3.43 -19.25
N ALA A 35 -7.81 4.03 -20.28
CA ALA A 35 -6.36 4.08 -20.52
C ALA A 35 -5.51 4.76 -19.42
N ASN A 36 -4.27 4.28 -19.28
CA ASN A 36 -3.22 4.97 -18.52
C ASN A 36 -2.88 6.33 -19.16
N LYS A 37 -2.64 7.34 -18.32
CA LYS A 37 -2.42 8.72 -18.75
C LYS A 37 -1.01 9.22 -18.42
N PRO A 38 -0.41 10.09 -19.26
CA PRO A 38 0.90 10.66 -18.98
C PRO A 38 0.84 11.57 -17.76
N LEU A 39 1.92 11.60 -16.98
CA LEU A 39 2.01 12.39 -15.74
C LEU A 39 2.70 13.76 -15.96
N GLU A 40 3.19 14.00 -17.18
CA GLU A 40 3.91 15.23 -17.55
C GLU A 40 3.08 16.49 -17.29
N GLY A 41 3.74 17.56 -16.83
CA GLY A 41 3.08 18.85 -16.57
C GLY A 41 2.03 18.83 -15.46
N GLY A 42 2.05 17.83 -14.56
CA GLY A 42 1.05 17.69 -13.50
C GLY A 42 -0.33 17.31 -14.03
N ASN A 43 -0.38 16.61 -15.15
CA ASN A 43 -1.62 16.19 -15.80
C ASN A 43 -2.52 15.39 -14.83
N GLN A 44 -3.73 15.89 -14.66
CA GLN A 44 -4.73 15.33 -13.75
C GLN A 44 -5.58 14.23 -14.38
N GLU A 45 -5.54 14.06 -15.71
CA GLU A 45 -6.37 13.09 -16.41
C GLU A 45 -6.01 11.67 -15.98
N ARG A 46 -6.99 10.83 -15.64
CA ARG A 46 -6.79 9.41 -15.30
C ARG A 46 -7.89 8.57 -15.92
N GLY A 47 -7.53 7.40 -16.46
CA GLY A 47 -8.52 6.40 -16.83
C GLY A 47 -8.93 5.58 -15.60
N TRP A 48 -10.16 5.08 -15.57
CA TRP A 48 -10.61 4.23 -14.45
C TRP A 48 -9.79 2.92 -14.37
N GLY A 49 -9.34 2.39 -15.52
CA GLY A 49 -8.44 1.24 -15.57
C GLY A 49 -7.00 1.54 -15.10
N HIS A 50 -6.57 2.82 -15.13
CA HIS A 50 -5.26 3.23 -14.61
C HIS A 50 -5.18 3.05 -13.10
N VAL A 51 -6.29 3.26 -12.39
CA VAL A 51 -6.33 3.23 -10.92
C VAL A 51 -6.96 1.95 -10.34
N LEU A 52 -7.53 1.08 -11.19
CA LEU A 52 -8.27 -0.11 -10.76
C LEU A 52 -7.41 -1.07 -9.92
N GLY A 53 -6.11 -1.18 -10.20
CA GLY A 53 -5.21 -2.07 -9.46
C GLY A 53 -5.15 -1.80 -7.96
N GLY A 54 -5.35 -0.55 -7.52
CA GLY A 54 -5.40 -0.19 -6.10
C GLY A 54 -6.63 -0.72 -5.34
N TYR A 55 -7.57 -1.36 -6.05
CA TYR A 55 -8.76 -1.99 -5.47
C TYR A 55 -8.67 -3.52 -5.38
N PHE A 56 -7.51 -4.10 -5.62
CA PHE A 56 -7.29 -5.53 -5.45
C PHE A 56 -6.13 -5.82 -4.49
N SER A 57 -6.16 -6.99 -3.86
CA SER A 57 -5.02 -7.55 -3.13
C SER A 57 -3.90 -7.94 -4.09
N GLU A 58 -2.69 -8.15 -3.56
CA GLU A 58 -1.49 -8.49 -4.33
C GLU A 58 -1.57 -9.81 -5.13
N ASN A 59 -2.54 -10.66 -4.82
CA ASN A 59 -2.84 -11.86 -5.61
C ASN A 59 -3.38 -11.54 -7.01
N ILE A 60 -3.75 -10.29 -7.28
CA ILE A 60 -4.21 -9.80 -8.57
C ILE A 60 -3.21 -8.82 -9.14
N ARG A 61 -2.78 -9.06 -10.37
CA ARG A 61 -1.97 -8.13 -11.14
C ARG A 61 -2.80 -7.52 -12.26
N VAL A 62 -2.93 -6.21 -12.30
CA VAL A 62 -3.64 -5.50 -13.38
C VAL A 62 -2.64 -5.01 -14.43
N GLU A 63 -2.82 -5.45 -15.67
CA GLU A 63 -2.11 -4.95 -16.84
C GLU A 63 -3.08 -4.16 -17.73
N ASN A 64 -3.08 -2.84 -17.62
CA ASN A 64 -3.92 -1.98 -18.43
C ASN A 64 -3.29 -1.65 -19.80
N HIS A 65 -3.87 -2.19 -20.86
CA HIS A 65 -3.45 -2.00 -22.26
C HIS A 65 -4.40 -1.10 -23.04
N ALA A 66 -5.41 -0.49 -22.40
CA ALA A 66 -6.27 0.49 -23.05
C ALA A 66 -5.47 1.69 -23.59
N ARG A 67 -5.91 2.25 -24.72
CA ARG A 67 -5.18 3.29 -25.46
C ARG A 67 -6.06 4.49 -25.81
N ASN A 68 -5.47 5.67 -25.62
CA ASN A 68 -6.11 6.93 -25.96
C ASN A 68 -6.49 6.99 -27.45
N GLY A 69 -7.75 7.36 -27.72
CA GLY A 69 -8.28 7.58 -29.06
C GLY A 69 -8.54 6.31 -29.89
N ARG A 70 -8.32 5.11 -29.35
CA ARG A 70 -8.53 3.86 -30.08
C ARG A 70 -9.98 3.38 -29.95
N SER A 71 -10.53 2.88 -31.05
CA SER A 71 -11.77 2.11 -31.10
C SER A 71 -11.45 0.62 -31.10
N SER A 72 -12.47 -0.25 -31.04
CA SER A 72 -12.26 -1.69 -31.17
C SER A 72 -11.56 -2.08 -32.48
N LYS A 73 -11.89 -1.36 -33.57
CA LYS A 73 -11.30 -1.56 -34.89
C LYS A 73 -9.84 -1.13 -34.93
N SER A 74 -9.54 0.11 -34.54
CA SER A 74 -8.16 0.60 -34.64
C SER A 74 -7.23 -0.12 -33.66
N PHE A 75 -7.75 -0.59 -32.51
CA PHE A 75 -6.99 -1.41 -31.57
C PHE A 75 -6.53 -2.74 -32.20
N ILE A 76 -7.38 -3.35 -33.03
CA ILE A 76 -7.06 -4.54 -33.81
C ILE A 76 -6.08 -4.19 -34.95
N ASP A 77 -6.41 -3.19 -35.75
CA ASP A 77 -5.61 -2.84 -36.94
C ASP A 77 -4.17 -2.42 -36.60
N GLU A 78 -3.97 -1.80 -35.43
CA GLU A 78 -2.65 -1.40 -34.93
C GLU A 78 -1.86 -2.55 -34.26
N GLY A 79 -2.41 -3.77 -34.20
CA GLY A 79 -1.74 -4.93 -33.60
C GLY A 79 -1.72 -4.93 -32.07
N LEU A 80 -2.51 -4.06 -31.42
CA LEU A 80 -2.51 -3.90 -29.96
C LEU A 80 -3.20 -5.08 -29.27
N TRP A 81 -4.16 -5.72 -29.94
CA TRP A 81 -4.79 -6.93 -29.44
C TRP A 81 -3.80 -8.10 -29.35
N GLU A 82 -2.97 -8.27 -30.38
CA GLU A 82 -1.95 -9.30 -30.48
C GLU A 82 -0.93 -9.19 -29.33
N VAL A 83 -0.60 -7.97 -28.90
CA VAL A 83 0.28 -7.74 -27.73
C VAL A 83 -0.32 -8.32 -26.44
N VAL A 84 -1.64 -8.24 -26.28
CA VAL A 84 -2.33 -8.71 -25.08
C VAL A 84 -2.57 -10.21 -25.14
N ILE A 85 -3.21 -10.69 -26.21
CA ILE A 85 -3.65 -12.09 -26.30
C ILE A 85 -2.50 -13.09 -26.32
N ASN A 86 -1.31 -12.66 -26.78
CA ASN A 86 -0.09 -13.48 -26.71
C ASN A 86 0.45 -13.66 -25.29
N LYS A 87 0.02 -12.85 -24.31
CA LYS A 87 0.43 -12.94 -22.91
C LYS A 87 -0.58 -13.69 -22.02
N VAL A 88 -1.84 -13.76 -22.43
CA VAL A 88 -2.93 -14.39 -21.66
C VAL A 88 -2.63 -15.86 -21.40
N LYS A 89 -2.77 -16.29 -20.13
CA LYS A 89 -2.63 -17.68 -19.70
C LYS A 89 -3.96 -18.22 -19.14
N PRO A 90 -4.13 -19.55 -19.05
CA PRO A 90 -5.38 -20.15 -18.58
C PRO A 90 -5.80 -19.69 -17.18
N GLY A 91 -6.93 -19.02 -17.02
CA GLY A 91 -7.39 -18.48 -15.72
C GLY A 91 -7.04 -17.00 -15.48
N ASP A 92 -6.32 -16.35 -16.40
CA ASP A 92 -6.24 -14.88 -16.44
C ASP A 92 -7.57 -14.29 -16.94
N TYR A 93 -7.85 -13.03 -16.59
CA TYR A 93 -9.03 -12.32 -17.06
C TYR A 93 -8.67 -11.33 -18.17
N VAL A 94 -9.61 -11.10 -19.09
CA VAL A 94 -9.52 -10.02 -20.09
C VAL A 94 -10.75 -9.14 -19.98
N PHE A 95 -10.59 -7.92 -19.45
CA PHE A 95 -11.63 -6.91 -19.35
C PHE A 95 -11.65 -6.07 -20.62
N ILE A 96 -12.80 -6.00 -21.26
CA ILE A 96 -12.95 -5.45 -22.62
C ILE A 96 -14.00 -4.34 -22.58
N GLN A 97 -13.59 -3.10 -22.85
CA GLN A 97 -14.48 -1.94 -22.90
C GLN A 97 -14.17 -1.07 -24.12
N PHE A 98 -15.13 -0.95 -25.03
CA PHE A 98 -15.05 -0.05 -26.19
C PHE A 98 -16.40 0.65 -26.41
N GLY A 99 -16.48 1.56 -27.38
CA GLY A 99 -17.71 2.31 -27.68
C GLY A 99 -17.46 3.80 -27.95
N HIS A 100 -16.69 4.51 -27.10
CA HIS A 100 -16.52 5.96 -27.21
C HIS A 100 -15.89 6.42 -28.52
N ASN A 101 -14.92 5.66 -29.03
CA ASN A 101 -14.24 5.99 -30.29
C ASN A 101 -14.83 5.23 -31.48
N ASP A 102 -15.59 4.17 -31.22
CA ASP A 102 -16.26 3.36 -32.24
C ASP A 102 -17.43 4.11 -32.90
N GLU A 103 -18.10 4.99 -32.14
CA GLU A 103 -19.19 5.85 -32.63
C GLU A 103 -18.72 7.05 -33.46
N LYS A 104 -17.40 7.29 -33.56
CA LYS A 104 -16.85 8.44 -34.29
C LYS A 104 -16.88 8.16 -35.78
N ALA A 105 -17.38 9.13 -36.55
CA ALA A 105 -17.53 9.03 -38.01
C ALA A 105 -16.21 8.87 -38.80
N ASP A 106 -15.04 8.98 -38.15
CA ASP A 106 -13.75 8.76 -38.79
C ASP A 106 -13.58 7.30 -39.20
N GLU A 107 -13.36 7.05 -40.50
CA GLU A 107 -13.34 5.72 -41.11
C GLU A 107 -12.32 4.76 -40.46
N LYS A 108 -11.20 5.28 -39.94
CA LYS A 108 -10.19 4.45 -39.26
C LYS A 108 -10.67 3.90 -37.92
N ARG A 109 -11.66 4.53 -37.31
CA ARG A 109 -12.16 4.20 -35.97
C ARG A 109 -13.59 3.66 -35.99
N HIS A 110 -14.43 4.16 -36.90
CA HIS A 110 -15.86 3.85 -36.97
C HIS A 110 -16.12 2.34 -37.06
N THR A 111 -17.10 1.88 -36.29
CA THR A 111 -17.71 0.55 -36.46
C THR A 111 -19.23 0.71 -36.40
N ASP A 112 -20.00 -0.34 -36.64
CA ASP A 112 -21.46 -0.26 -36.59
C ASP A 112 -22.01 -1.27 -35.55
N PRO A 113 -22.83 -0.82 -34.59
CA PRO A 113 -23.40 -1.68 -33.56
C PRO A 113 -24.35 -2.70 -34.19
N GLY A 114 -24.31 -3.94 -33.73
CA GLY A 114 -25.01 -5.08 -34.35
C GLY A 114 -24.28 -5.70 -35.54
N SER A 115 -23.14 -5.16 -35.98
CA SER A 115 -22.36 -5.70 -37.08
C SER A 115 -20.85 -5.71 -36.82
N THR A 116 -20.07 -4.76 -37.35
CA THR A 116 -18.60 -4.73 -37.25
C THR A 116 -18.13 -4.54 -35.81
N PHE A 117 -18.86 -3.77 -35.00
CA PHE A 117 -18.54 -3.61 -33.57
C PHE A 117 -18.69 -4.93 -32.82
N ASP A 118 -19.85 -5.58 -32.95
CA ASP A 118 -20.13 -6.87 -32.32
C ASP A 118 -19.17 -7.95 -32.81
N ALA A 119 -18.78 -7.93 -34.10
CA ALA A 119 -17.80 -8.85 -34.65
C ALA A 119 -16.43 -8.71 -33.94
N ASN A 120 -15.98 -7.48 -33.68
CA ASN A 120 -14.75 -7.23 -32.93
C ASN A 120 -14.86 -7.72 -31.49
N LEU A 121 -15.97 -7.44 -30.80
CA LEU A 121 -16.20 -7.93 -29.43
C LEU A 121 -16.21 -9.47 -29.37
N ARG A 122 -16.90 -10.12 -30.30
CA ARG A 122 -16.89 -11.59 -30.44
C ARG A 122 -15.49 -12.12 -30.67
N ARG A 123 -14.66 -11.43 -31.46
CA ARG A 123 -13.26 -11.82 -31.70
C ARG A 123 -12.46 -11.82 -30.40
N PHE A 124 -12.49 -10.73 -29.63
CA PHE A 124 -11.78 -10.65 -28.35
C PHE A 124 -12.20 -11.75 -27.38
N VAL A 125 -13.51 -12.01 -27.25
CA VAL A 125 -14.05 -13.06 -26.38
C VAL A 125 -13.58 -14.45 -26.83
N LYS A 126 -13.72 -14.78 -28.12
CA LYS A 126 -13.39 -16.10 -28.66
C LYS A 126 -11.90 -16.40 -28.55
N GLU A 127 -11.06 -15.43 -28.88
CA GLU A 127 -9.61 -15.60 -28.80
C GLU A 127 -9.11 -15.69 -27.35
N THR A 128 -9.68 -14.89 -26.43
CA THR A 128 -9.40 -15.02 -24.99
C THR A 128 -9.69 -16.43 -24.49
N ARG A 129 -10.87 -16.98 -24.81
CA ARG A 129 -11.24 -18.36 -24.44
C ARG A 129 -10.31 -19.39 -25.07
N ALA A 130 -9.87 -19.19 -26.31
CA ALA A 130 -8.93 -20.08 -26.98
C ALA A 130 -7.57 -20.17 -26.26
N LYS A 131 -7.19 -19.14 -25.49
CA LYS A 131 -6.01 -19.14 -24.59
C LYS A 131 -6.30 -19.67 -23.17
N GLY A 132 -7.55 -20.06 -22.89
CA GLY A 132 -8.02 -20.43 -21.55
C GLY A 132 -8.27 -19.24 -20.62
N GLY A 133 -8.22 -18.01 -21.13
CA GLY A 133 -8.55 -16.82 -20.37
C GLY A 133 -10.06 -16.64 -20.19
N ILE A 134 -10.44 -15.76 -19.26
CA ILE A 134 -11.82 -15.47 -18.88
C ILE A 134 -12.18 -14.05 -19.35
N PRO A 135 -12.91 -13.90 -20.46
CA PRO A 135 -13.31 -12.58 -20.94
C PRO A 135 -14.48 -12.01 -20.13
N VAL A 136 -14.46 -10.70 -19.88
CA VAL A 136 -15.53 -9.94 -19.24
C VAL A 136 -15.80 -8.70 -20.09
N LEU A 137 -17.06 -8.52 -20.50
CA LEU A 137 -17.46 -7.39 -21.35
C LEU A 137 -18.00 -6.24 -20.50
N PHE A 138 -17.65 -5.02 -20.88
CA PHE A 138 -18.11 -3.78 -20.29
C PHE A 138 -18.66 -2.89 -21.40
N ASN A 139 -19.73 -2.14 -21.13
CA ASN A 139 -20.09 -1.00 -21.99
C ASN A 139 -19.33 0.27 -21.56
N ALA A 140 -19.43 1.31 -22.37
CA ALA A 140 -18.77 2.59 -22.12
C ALA A 140 -19.36 3.32 -20.90
N ILE A 141 -18.51 4.01 -20.13
CA ILE A 141 -18.99 4.95 -19.10
C ILE A 141 -19.75 6.12 -19.75
N VAL A 142 -20.61 6.78 -18.99
CA VAL A 142 -21.39 7.93 -19.48
C VAL A 142 -20.49 9.14 -19.77
N ARG A 143 -20.86 9.96 -20.76
CA ARG A 143 -20.36 11.33 -20.90
C ARG A 143 -21.22 12.27 -20.07
N ARG A 144 -20.61 13.27 -19.43
CA ARG A 144 -21.34 14.34 -18.73
C ARG A 144 -22.04 15.26 -19.72
N ASN A 145 -23.23 14.86 -20.18
CA ASN A 145 -24.03 15.61 -21.15
C ASN A 145 -25.40 16.01 -20.58
N PHE A 146 -25.44 17.20 -19.99
CA PHE A 146 -26.68 17.85 -19.54
C PHE A 146 -27.26 18.81 -20.58
N ARG A 147 -26.70 18.82 -21.80
CA ARG A 147 -27.10 19.72 -22.87
C ARG A 147 -27.99 18.93 -23.84
N ASN A 148 -29.08 19.54 -24.30
CA ASN A 148 -29.87 18.99 -25.41
C ASN A 148 -29.10 19.20 -26.73
N ASN A 149 -27.95 18.54 -26.85
CA ASN A 149 -26.98 18.72 -27.91
C ASN A 149 -26.89 17.46 -28.76
N LYS A 150 -27.38 17.55 -30.00
CA LYS A 150 -27.30 16.47 -30.99
C LYS A 150 -25.88 16.16 -31.46
N ASN A 151 -24.90 17.03 -31.15
CA ASN A 151 -23.49 16.91 -31.55
C ASN A 151 -22.56 16.51 -30.40
N ALA A 152 -23.08 16.01 -29.27
CA ALA A 152 -22.26 15.70 -28.09
C ALA A 152 -21.08 14.74 -28.39
N VAL A 153 -21.27 13.78 -29.31
CA VAL A 153 -20.22 12.87 -29.80
C VAL A 153 -19.11 13.61 -30.56
N ALA A 154 -19.46 14.61 -31.37
CA ALA A 154 -18.50 15.39 -32.15
C ALA A 154 -17.78 16.46 -31.29
N GLU A 155 -18.43 16.99 -30.27
CA GLU A 155 -17.82 17.94 -29.33
C GLU A 155 -16.79 17.28 -28.38
N ASP A 156 -16.88 15.96 -28.18
CA ASP A 156 -15.89 15.17 -27.44
C ASP A 156 -14.48 15.23 -28.04
N ASP A 157 -14.38 15.39 -29.37
CA ASP A 157 -13.08 15.51 -30.06
C ASP A 157 -12.45 16.91 -29.94
N VAL A 158 -13.22 17.94 -29.53
CA VAL A 158 -12.75 19.33 -29.48
C VAL A 158 -12.62 19.79 -28.03
N ARG A 159 -11.38 19.80 -27.52
CA ARG A 159 -11.06 20.41 -26.23
C ARG A 159 -11.37 21.92 -26.31
N LYS A 160 -12.37 22.39 -25.56
CA LYS A 160 -12.75 23.81 -25.55
C LYS A 160 -11.66 24.64 -24.86
N ASP A 161 -11.15 25.63 -25.59
CA ASP A 161 -10.28 26.68 -25.06
C ASP A 161 -11.18 27.74 -24.39
N LEU A 162 -11.05 27.89 -23.07
CA LEU A 162 -11.85 28.83 -22.28
C LEU A 162 -11.62 30.29 -22.68
N SER A 163 -10.51 30.61 -23.36
CA SER A 163 -10.25 31.97 -23.89
C SER A 163 -11.22 32.42 -24.99
N LYS A 164 -12.07 31.52 -25.51
CA LYS A 164 -13.01 31.81 -26.61
C LYS A 164 -14.49 31.88 -26.23
N GLY A 165 -14.81 32.00 -24.94
CA GLY A 165 -16.11 32.43 -24.43
C GLY A 165 -17.34 31.79 -25.10
N SER A 166 -17.77 30.61 -24.65
CA SER A 166 -19.14 30.15 -24.89
C SER A 166 -19.73 29.55 -23.61
N VAL A 167 -20.64 30.28 -22.98
CA VAL A 167 -21.44 29.77 -21.86
C VAL A 167 -22.71 29.18 -22.45
N SER A 168 -22.78 27.85 -22.59
CA SER A 168 -24.06 27.18 -22.83
C SER A 168 -24.58 26.63 -21.52
N GLN A 169 -25.83 26.95 -21.19
CA GLN A 169 -26.49 26.57 -19.95
C GLN A 169 -26.83 25.06 -19.96
N ASP A 170 -26.40 24.34 -18.92
CA ASP A 170 -26.73 22.94 -18.73
C ASP A 170 -28.18 22.79 -18.22
N GLY A 171 -28.88 21.74 -18.66
CA GLY A 171 -30.17 21.31 -18.09
C GLY A 171 -30.00 20.40 -16.87
N GLU A 172 -31.09 19.78 -16.42
CA GLU A 172 -31.11 18.95 -15.20
C GLU A 172 -30.99 17.44 -15.47
N VAL A 173 -31.29 17.01 -16.70
CA VAL A 173 -31.33 15.58 -17.08
C VAL A 173 -30.07 15.22 -17.86
N LEU A 174 -29.43 14.13 -17.44
CA LEU A 174 -28.27 13.54 -18.11
C LEU A 174 -28.73 12.73 -19.33
N ILE A 175 -28.30 13.14 -20.52
CA ILE A 175 -28.67 12.54 -21.79
C ILE A 175 -27.53 11.65 -22.28
N ASP A 176 -27.78 10.34 -22.37
CA ASP A 176 -26.81 9.39 -22.91
C ASP A 176 -26.53 9.63 -24.40
N THR A 177 -25.29 9.40 -24.81
CA THR A 177 -24.79 9.69 -26.16
C THR A 177 -24.48 8.46 -27.01
N HIS A 178 -24.43 7.28 -26.40
CA HIS A 178 -23.84 6.08 -27.00
C HIS A 178 -24.89 5.22 -27.72
N GLY A 179 -26.17 5.38 -27.41
CA GLY A 179 -27.27 4.72 -28.14
C GLY A 179 -27.08 3.20 -28.25
N LYS A 180 -27.09 2.66 -29.49
CA LYS A 180 -26.97 1.21 -29.72
C LYS A 180 -25.62 0.60 -29.32
N TYR A 181 -24.58 1.41 -29.10
CA TYR A 181 -23.30 0.93 -28.60
C TYR A 181 -23.38 0.43 -27.15
N LEU A 182 -24.40 0.83 -26.38
CA LEU A 182 -24.61 0.31 -25.02
C LEU A 182 -25.12 -1.12 -25.01
N GLU A 183 -25.99 -1.45 -25.97
CA GLU A 183 -26.64 -2.76 -26.06
C GLU A 183 -25.73 -3.81 -26.70
N SER A 184 -24.82 -3.40 -27.59
CA SER A 184 -23.98 -4.32 -28.35
C SER A 184 -23.09 -5.21 -27.45
N PRO A 185 -22.33 -4.68 -26.47
CA PRO A 185 -21.56 -5.51 -25.53
C PRO A 185 -22.45 -6.42 -24.68
N ARG A 186 -23.63 -5.94 -24.25
CA ARG A 186 -24.60 -6.75 -23.49
C ARG A 186 -25.12 -7.93 -24.31
N ASN A 187 -25.48 -7.67 -25.57
CA ASN A 187 -26.00 -8.68 -26.49
C ASN A 187 -24.93 -9.72 -26.82
N VAL A 188 -23.70 -9.30 -27.10
CA VAL A 188 -22.57 -10.22 -27.33
C VAL A 188 -22.25 -11.02 -26.06
N ALA A 189 -22.31 -10.39 -24.88
CA ALA A 189 -22.09 -11.09 -23.62
C ALA A 189 -23.11 -12.20 -23.38
N LYS A 190 -24.39 -11.90 -23.65
CA LYS A 190 -25.48 -12.87 -23.58
C LYS A 190 -25.36 -13.96 -24.64
N GLU A 191 -25.02 -13.60 -25.88
CA GLU A 191 -24.81 -14.54 -27.00
C GLU A 191 -23.72 -15.55 -26.67
N LEU A 192 -22.61 -15.09 -26.10
CA LEU A 192 -21.43 -15.91 -25.84
C LEU A 192 -21.37 -16.45 -24.41
N ASP A 193 -22.35 -16.14 -23.55
CA ASP A 193 -22.38 -16.54 -22.14
C ASP A 193 -21.09 -16.12 -21.39
N VAL A 194 -20.81 -14.81 -21.38
CA VAL A 194 -19.70 -14.21 -20.62
C VAL A 194 -20.22 -13.16 -19.65
N PRO A 195 -19.54 -12.91 -18.51
CA PRO A 195 -19.93 -11.86 -17.59
C PRO A 195 -19.99 -10.49 -18.27
N PHE A 196 -20.98 -9.69 -17.89
CA PHE A 196 -21.19 -8.34 -18.40
C PHE A 196 -21.34 -7.35 -17.24
N VAL A 197 -20.56 -6.27 -17.28
CA VAL A 197 -20.64 -5.17 -16.30
C VAL A 197 -21.20 -3.93 -16.99
N ASP A 198 -22.35 -3.46 -16.49
CA ASP A 198 -23.07 -2.29 -17.02
C ASP A 198 -22.52 -0.97 -16.45
N MET A 199 -21.32 -0.61 -16.90
CA MET A 199 -20.63 0.61 -16.52
C MET A 199 -21.40 1.89 -16.88
N ASN A 200 -22.12 1.88 -18.00
CA ASN A 200 -22.94 3.03 -18.40
C ASN A 200 -24.01 3.30 -17.35
N LYS A 201 -24.79 2.29 -16.96
CA LYS A 201 -25.84 2.45 -15.96
C LYS A 201 -25.29 2.98 -14.63
N ILE A 202 -24.22 2.35 -14.13
CA ILE A 202 -23.60 2.72 -12.84
C ILE A 202 -23.12 4.17 -12.85
N THR A 203 -22.48 4.60 -13.95
CA THR A 203 -21.95 5.95 -14.05
C THR A 203 -23.01 6.99 -14.41
N HIS A 204 -24.05 6.62 -15.16
CA HIS A 204 -25.22 7.46 -15.42
C HIS A 204 -25.96 7.78 -14.13
N ASP A 205 -26.29 6.77 -13.33
CA ASP A 205 -26.98 6.95 -12.05
C ASP A 205 -26.20 7.91 -11.13
N LEU A 206 -24.87 7.72 -11.01
CA LEU A 206 -23.98 8.61 -10.24
C LEU A 206 -24.00 10.06 -10.75
N VAL A 207 -23.76 10.25 -12.05
CA VAL A 207 -23.63 11.60 -12.63
C VAL A 207 -24.98 12.32 -12.60
N GLN A 208 -26.09 11.61 -12.81
CA GLN A 208 -27.45 12.14 -12.71
C GLN A 208 -27.77 12.56 -11.27
N GLU A 209 -27.41 11.75 -10.27
CA GLU A 209 -27.62 12.06 -8.85
C GLU A 209 -26.81 13.30 -8.42
N MET A 210 -25.56 13.40 -8.85
CA MET A 210 -24.73 14.59 -8.59
C MET A 210 -25.24 15.85 -9.28
N GLY A 211 -25.98 15.70 -10.39
CA GLY A 211 -26.45 16.81 -11.21
C GLY A 211 -25.33 17.55 -11.95
N PRO A 212 -25.65 18.62 -12.69
CA PRO A 212 -24.70 19.28 -13.58
C PRO A 212 -23.51 19.88 -12.85
N GLU A 213 -23.71 20.62 -11.76
CA GLU A 213 -22.60 21.34 -11.12
C GLU A 213 -21.67 20.42 -10.32
N ALA A 214 -22.20 19.55 -9.45
CA ALA A 214 -21.32 18.72 -8.61
C ALA A 214 -20.57 17.66 -9.44
N SER A 215 -21.17 17.14 -10.52
CA SER A 215 -20.53 16.14 -11.37
C SER A 215 -19.26 16.64 -12.07
N LYS A 216 -19.07 17.96 -12.25
CA LYS A 216 -17.83 18.54 -12.80
C LYS A 216 -16.58 18.05 -12.05
N LYS A 217 -16.71 17.76 -10.74
CA LYS A 217 -15.63 17.23 -9.90
C LYS A 217 -15.07 15.89 -10.38
N LEU A 218 -15.84 15.09 -11.12
CA LEU A 218 -15.38 13.80 -11.66
C LEU A 218 -14.54 13.98 -12.93
N PHE A 219 -14.77 15.05 -13.69
CA PHE A 219 -14.25 15.20 -15.04
C PHE A 219 -13.11 16.22 -15.10
N MET A 220 -12.49 16.32 -16.27
CA MET A 220 -11.41 17.26 -16.56
C MET A 220 -11.93 18.69 -16.76
N TRP A 221 -12.49 19.25 -15.68
CA TRP A 221 -12.91 20.64 -15.53
C TRP A 221 -11.86 21.40 -14.70
N ILE A 222 -10.88 21.95 -15.39
CA ILE A 222 -9.71 22.60 -14.80
C ILE A 222 -9.71 24.08 -15.17
N PRO A 223 -9.67 25.01 -14.20
CA PRO A 223 -9.54 26.43 -14.50
C PRO A 223 -8.21 26.78 -15.17
N GLU A 224 -8.19 27.90 -15.88
CA GLU A 224 -6.97 28.48 -16.45
C GLU A 224 -5.89 28.70 -15.37
N GLY A 225 -4.63 28.43 -15.71
CA GLY A 225 -3.48 28.63 -14.82
C GLY A 225 -3.29 27.58 -13.72
N VAL A 226 -4.21 26.63 -13.54
CA VAL A 226 -4.15 25.65 -12.42
C VAL A 226 -3.24 24.46 -12.72
N CYS A 227 -3.18 23.99 -13.97
CA CYS A 227 -2.42 22.80 -14.35
C CYS A 227 -1.54 23.10 -15.57
N ALA A 228 -0.24 22.84 -15.46
CA ALA A 228 0.71 23.13 -16.54
C ALA A 228 0.47 22.29 -17.80
N ALA A 229 -0.13 21.10 -17.68
CA ALA A 229 -0.55 20.28 -18.81
C ALA A 229 -1.78 20.85 -19.57
N CYS A 230 -2.54 21.74 -18.95
CA CYS A 230 -3.62 22.49 -19.59
C CYS A 230 -3.60 23.95 -19.12
N PRO A 231 -2.61 24.75 -19.57
CA PRO A 231 -2.34 26.08 -19.02
C PRO A 231 -3.51 27.05 -19.25
N LYS A 232 -4.31 26.83 -20.30
CA LYS A 232 -5.54 27.58 -20.63
C LYS A 232 -6.80 27.06 -19.94
N GLY A 233 -6.64 26.13 -19.00
CA GLY A 233 -7.74 25.35 -18.45
C GLY A 233 -8.25 24.29 -19.43
N ARG A 234 -9.26 23.53 -19.01
CA ARG A 234 -9.91 22.48 -19.79
C ARG A 234 -11.33 22.30 -19.30
N GLU A 235 -12.29 22.24 -20.21
CA GLU A 235 -13.62 21.68 -19.96
C GLU A 235 -13.79 20.45 -20.85
N ASP A 236 -13.80 19.29 -20.22
CA ASP A 236 -13.93 18.00 -20.88
C ASP A 236 -14.89 17.13 -20.06
N ASN A 237 -15.92 16.61 -20.74
CA ASN A 237 -17.04 15.89 -20.13
C ASN A 237 -16.95 14.37 -20.32
N THR A 238 -15.84 13.88 -20.84
CA THR A 238 -15.62 12.46 -21.13
C THR A 238 -14.48 11.90 -20.32
N HIS A 239 -13.38 12.66 -20.20
CA HIS A 239 -12.20 12.22 -19.50
C HIS A 239 -12.27 12.60 -18.01
N LEU A 240 -11.84 11.66 -17.18
CA LEU A 240 -11.87 11.80 -15.73
C LEU A 240 -10.58 12.44 -15.24
N ASN A 241 -10.69 13.18 -14.13
CA ASN A 241 -9.53 13.53 -13.32
C ASN A 241 -9.21 12.39 -12.32
N VAL A 242 -8.20 12.55 -11.46
CA VAL A 242 -7.82 11.56 -10.43
C VAL A 242 -9.02 11.14 -9.57
N TYR A 243 -9.78 12.11 -9.03
CA TYR A 243 -10.95 11.84 -8.18
C TYR A 243 -12.04 11.06 -8.93
N GLY A 244 -12.36 11.46 -10.16
CA GLY A 244 -13.35 10.77 -10.98
C GLY A 244 -12.94 9.36 -11.34
N ALA A 245 -11.67 9.14 -11.70
CA ALA A 245 -11.15 7.81 -12.01
C ALA A 245 -11.21 6.88 -10.80
N ARG A 246 -10.82 7.37 -9.61
CA ARG A 246 -10.89 6.59 -8.36
C ARG A 246 -12.33 6.28 -7.96
N THR A 247 -13.23 7.26 -8.10
CA THR A 247 -14.67 7.07 -7.81
C THR A 247 -15.27 6.01 -8.73
N ILE A 248 -15.07 6.14 -10.04
CA ILE A 248 -15.62 5.20 -11.02
C ILE A 248 -15.01 3.82 -10.83
N ALA A 249 -13.69 3.70 -10.67
CA ALA A 249 -13.04 2.40 -10.45
C ALA A 249 -13.52 1.69 -9.17
N GLY A 250 -13.85 2.43 -8.11
CA GLY A 250 -14.45 1.86 -6.89
C GLY A 250 -15.84 1.28 -7.14
N LEU A 251 -16.69 1.98 -7.90
CA LEU A 251 -17.99 1.42 -8.33
C LEU A 251 -17.81 0.24 -9.29
N THR A 252 -16.81 0.31 -10.17
CA THR A 252 -16.49 -0.78 -11.11
C THR A 252 -16.08 -2.04 -10.39
N VAL A 253 -15.21 -1.95 -9.37
CA VAL A 253 -14.72 -3.13 -8.67
C VAL A 253 -15.84 -3.83 -7.90
N ASP A 254 -16.77 -3.06 -7.32
CA ASP A 254 -17.94 -3.62 -6.64
C ASP A 254 -18.88 -4.34 -7.63
N ALA A 255 -19.06 -3.79 -8.82
CA ALA A 255 -19.82 -4.46 -9.88
C ALA A 255 -19.10 -5.71 -10.40
N ILE A 256 -17.78 -5.67 -10.55
CA ILE A 256 -16.96 -6.85 -10.90
C ILE A 256 -17.12 -7.93 -9.84
N ALA A 257 -17.06 -7.61 -8.55
CA ALA A 257 -17.21 -8.58 -7.48
C ALA A 257 -18.57 -9.31 -7.54
N LYS A 258 -19.61 -8.62 -8.01
CA LYS A 258 -20.95 -9.19 -8.19
C LYS A 258 -21.05 -10.07 -9.44
N GLU A 259 -20.60 -9.57 -10.59
CA GLU A 259 -20.74 -10.27 -11.88
C GLU A 259 -19.66 -11.34 -12.09
N VAL A 260 -18.56 -11.26 -11.34
CA VAL A 260 -17.45 -12.21 -11.34
C VAL A 260 -17.08 -12.59 -9.88
N PRO A 261 -17.90 -13.41 -9.20
CA PRO A 261 -17.71 -13.74 -7.78
C PRO A 261 -16.34 -14.34 -7.44
N ALA A 262 -15.67 -14.97 -8.41
CA ALA A 262 -14.31 -15.50 -8.25
C ALA A 262 -13.26 -14.41 -7.95
N LEU A 263 -13.53 -13.16 -8.30
CA LEU A 263 -12.64 -12.02 -8.00
C LEU A 263 -12.97 -11.32 -6.68
N ALA A 264 -14.17 -11.54 -6.11
CA ALA A 264 -14.64 -10.85 -4.91
C ALA A 264 -13.70 -10.99 -3.70
N PRO A 265 -13.12 -12.17 -3.36
CA PRO A 265 -12.22 -12.31 -2.21
C PRO A 265 -10.91 -11.51 -2.29
N PHE A 266 -10.61 -10.98 -3.47
CA PHE A 266 -9.41 -10.17 -3.73
C PHE A 266 -9.71 -8.67 -3.73
N VAL A 267 -10.97 -8.24 -3.67
CA VAL A 267 -11.32 -6.80 -3.70
C VAL A 267 -10.91 -6.15 -2.39
N ARG A 268 -10.27 -4.98 -2.47
CA ARG A 268 -9.83 -4.19 -1.31
C ARG A 268 -10.28 -2.75 -1.51
N HIS A 269 -10.72 -2.12 -0.42
CA HIS A 269 -11.04 -0.70 -0.40
C HIS A 269 -10.14 0.01 0.58
N TYR A 270 -9.55 1.11 0.14
CA TYR A 270 -8.71 2.00 0.93
C TYR A 270 -9.23 3.42 0.79
N ASP A 271 -9.13 4.21 1.86
CA ASP A 271 -9.55 5.62 1.80
C ASP A 271 -8.66 6.42 0.83
N PHE A 272 -7.35 6.15 0.86
CA PHE A 272 -6.37 6.74 -0.06
C PHE A 272 -5.38 5.71 -0.60
N VAL A 273 -4.87 5.96 -1.80
CA VAL A 273 -3.80 5.18 -2.44
C VAL A 273 -2.65 6.12 -2.84
N VAL A 274 -1.42 5.74 -2.52
CA VAL A 274 -0.20 6.46 -2.89
C VAL A 274 0.54 5.67 -3.96
N ALA A 275 0.74 6.23 -5.15
CA ALA A 275 1.41 5.54 -6.25
C ALA A 275 2.19 6.49 -7.17
N LYS A 276 3.49 6.21 -7.37
CA LYS A 276 4.37 7.04 -8.20
C LYS A 276 4.04 6.99 -9.69
N ASP A 277 3.39 5.92 -10.15
CA ASP A 277 2.96 5.72 -11.55
C ASP A 277 1.61 6.40 -11.87
N GLY A 278 1.05 7.15 -10.92
CA GLY A 278 -0.20 7.87 -11.05
C GLY A 278 -1.46 7.01 -10.95
N SER A 279 -1.33 5.74 -10.56
CA SER A 279 -2.47 4.83 -10.32
C SER A 279 -3.15 5.02 -8.95
N GLY A 280 -2.71 6.00 -8.16
CA GLY A 280 -3.26 6.34 -6.84
C GLY A 280 -3.85 7.74 -6.79
N ASP A 281 -4.31 8.13 -5.60
CA ASP A 281 -4.80 9.47 -5.26
C ASP A 281 -3.64 10.48 -5.13
N PHE A 282 -2.49 10.03 -4.61
CA PHE A 282 -1.31 10.86 -4.32
C PHE A 282 -0.02 10.25 -4.87
N PHE A 283 1.01 11.09 -5.07
CA PHE A 283 2.33 10.63 -5.49
C PHE A 283 3.28 10.37 -4.33
N THR A 284 3.07 11.07 -3.21
CA THR A 284 3.91 10.97 -2.01
C THR A 284 3.09 10.55 -0.79
N ILE A 285 3.75 9.94 0.19
CA ILE A 285 3.10 9.56 1.44
C ILE A 285 2.70 10.82 2.22
N GLN A 286 3.54 11.86 2.23
CA GLN A 286 3.24 13.09 2.96
C GLN A 286 1.98 13.81 2.43
N GLU A 287 1.74 13.82 1.12
CA GLU A 287 0.50 14.36 0.53
C GLU A 287 -0.74 13.63 1.06
N ALA A 288 -0.70 12.29 1.11
CA ALA A 288 -1.82 11.51 1.65
C ALA A 288 -2.05 11.80 3.13
N ILE A 289 -0.98 11.92 3.93
CA ILE A 289 -1.09 12.29 5.35
C ILE A 289 -1.70 13.69 5.52
N HIS A 290 -1.32 14.67 4.69
CA HIS A 290 -1.91 16.00 4.71
C HIS A 290 -3.41 15.99 4.39
N ALA A 291 -3.84 15.11 3.49
CA ALA A 291 -5.24 14.98 3.10
C ALA A 291 -6.14 14.36 4.19
N VAL A 292 -5.58 13.63 5.15
CA VAL A 292 -6.34 13.09 6.28
C VAL A 292 -6.82 14.25 7.18
N PRO A 293 -8.11 14.40 7.47
CA PRO A 293 -8.59 15.43 8.40
C PRO A 293 -8.03 15.25 9.82
N ASP A 294 -7.69 16.35 10.47
CA ASP A 294 -7.25 16.33 11.87
C ASP A 294 -8.39 15.86 12.80
N PHE A 295 -8.03 15.09 13.82
CA PHE A 295 -8.93 14.57 14.87
C PHE A 295 -10.16 13.85 14.31
N ARG A 296 -10.01 13.17 13.16
CA ARG A 296 -11.09 12.44 12.50
C ARG A 296 -11.66 11.37 13.44
N LYS A 297 -12.91 11.57 13.87
CA LYS A 297 -13.63 10.65 14.76
C LYS A 297 -14.36 9.51 14.04
N ALA A 298 -14.55 9.61 12.72
CA ALA A 298 -15.34 8.69 11.91
C ALA A 298 -14.64 7.34 11.62
N GLY A 299 -13.73 6.92 12.49
CA GLY A 299 -12.96 5.69 12.35
C GLY A 299 -11.56 5.90 11.77
N ARG A 300 -10.87 4.77 11.59
CA ARG A 300 -9.50 4.67 11.08
C ARG A 300 -9.43 5.09 9.62
N THR A 301 -8.37 5.79 9.23
CA THR A 301 -8.08 6.12 7.82
C THR A 301 -7.04 5.14 7.30
N THR A 302 -7.34 4.50 6.17
CA THR A 302 -6.49 3.49 5.54
C THR A 302 -5.82 4.05 4.29
N ILE A 303 -4.50 3.94 4.22
CA ILE A 303 -3.69 4.42 3.10
C ILE A 303 -2.89 3.26 2.54
N LEU A 304 -3.17 2.86 1.30
CA LEU A 304 -2.35 1.91 0.56
C LEU A 304 -1.14 2.65 -0.02
N VAL A 305 0.07 2.17 0.25
CA VAL A 305 1.31 2.63 -0.38
C VAL A 305 1.72 1.57 -1.39
N ARG A 306 1.56 1.88 -2.68
CA ARG A 306 1.89 0.95 -3.76
C ARG A 306 3.39 0.67 -3.83
N LYS A 307 3.76 -0.37 -4.57
CA LYS A 307 5.15 -0.77 -4.75
C LYS A 307 5.99 0.39 -5.31
N GLY A 308 7.13 0.65 -4.67
CA GLY A 308 8.07 1.67 -5.11
C GLY A 308 8.94 2.24 -4.00
N VAL A 309 9.96 3.00 -4.41
CA VAL A 309 10.85 3.73 -3.49
C VAL A 309 10.38 5.19 -3.39
N TYR A 310 9.95 5.57 -2.19
CA TYR A 310 9.46 6.90 -1.82
C TYR A 310 10.57 7.61 -1.04
N LYS A 311 11.36 8.44 -1.74
CA LYS A 311 12.45 9.21 -1.12
C LYS A 311 11.92 10.55 -0.62
N GLU A 312 11.47 10.59 0.62
CA GLU A 312 10.87 11.75 1.27
C GLU A 312 11.01 11.67 2.80
N LYS A 313 10.90 12.82 3.48
CA LYS A 313 10.74 12.87 4.93
C LYS A 313 9.25 12.92 5.26
N VAL A 314 8.78 11.95 6.05
CA VAL A 314 7.37 11.88 6.44
C VAL A 314 7.19 12.26 7.90
N VAL A 315 6.25 13.16 8.16
CA VAL A 315 5.76 13.48 9.49
C VAL A 315 4.29 13.13 9.55
N ILE A 316 3.94 12.29 10.51
CA ILE A 316 2.56 11.92 10.87
C ILE A 316 2.23 12.60 12.20
N PRO A 317 1.62 13.80 12.18
CA PRO A 317 1.34 14.59 13.38
C PRO A 317 0.40 13.87 14.36
N GLU A 318 0.45 14.27 15.63
CA GLU A 318 -0.43 13.76 16.69
C GLU A 318 -1.92 13.99 16.39
N SER A 319 -2.25 15.04 15.64
CA SER A 319 -3.62 15.33 15.20
C SER A 319 -4.17 14.30 14.22
N LYS A 320 -3.32 13.53 13.54
CA LYS A 320 -3.69 12.51 12.56
C LYS A 320 -3.96 11.16 13.22
N ILE A 321 -4.89 11.14 14.16
CA ILE A 321 -5.22 9.96 14.98
C ILE A 321 -5.70 8.77 14.11
N SER A 322 -5.39 7.54 14.55
CA SER A 322 -5.93 6.31 13.93
C SER A 322 -5.66 6.17 12.42
N ILE A 323 -4.41 6.35 11.99
CA ILE A 323 -3.98 6.09 10.60
C ILE A 323 -3.42 4.67 10.46
N SER A 324 -3.73 4.03 9.33
CA SER A 324 -3.06 2.83 8.85
C SER A 324 -2.29 3.09 7.55
N LEU A 325 -0.99 2.78 7.54
CA LEU A 325 -0.19 2.68 6.32
C LEU A 325 -0.01 1.20 5.93
N ILE A 326 -0.56 0.81 4.78
CA ILE A 326 -0.50 -0.56 4.28
C ILE A 326 0.38 -0.56 3.03
N GLY A 327 1.54 -1.20 3.10
CA GLY A 327 2.44 -1.34 1.96
C GLY A 327 2.03 -2.47 1.02
N GLU A 328 2.18 -2.24 -0.28
CA GLU A 328 2.32 -3.30 -1.29
C GLU A 328 3.77 -3.82 -1.26
N ASP A 329 4.00 -5.11 -1.50
CA ASP A 329 5.33 -5.73 -1.49
C ASP A 329 6.35 -4.92 -2.33
N GLY A 330 7.41 -4.47 -1.67
CA GLY A 330 8.41 -3.55 -2.23
C GLY A 330 8.09 -2.06 -2.07
N ALA A 331 7.14 -1.67 -1.23
CA ALA A 331 6.96 -0.29 -0.77
C ALA A 331 8.05 0.09 0.26
N ILE A 332 8.86 1.08 -0.10
CA ILE A 332 10.02 1.54 0.70
C ILE A 332 9.94 3.05 0.88
N LEU A 333 9.78 3.51 2.12
CA LEU A 333 9.97 4.90 2.51
C LEU A 333 11.43 5.09 2.94
N THR A 334 12.17 5.97 2.26
CA THR A 334 13.61 6.14 2.47
C THR A 334 14.04 7.61 2.51
N ASN A 335 15.13 7.88 3.21
CA ASN A 335 15.88 9.14 3.17
C ASN A 335 17.34 8.88 3.59
N ASP A 336 18.23 9.88 3.50
CA ASP A 336 19.67 9.75 3.77
C ASP A 336 20.21 10.86 4.68
N ASP A 337 19.40 11.33 5.63
CA ASP A 337 19.83 12.29 6.63
C ASP A 337 20.56 11.61 7.80
N PHE A 338 21.51 12.30 8.39
CA PHE A 338 22.32 11.81 9.52
C PHE A 338 22.64 12.96 10.47
N ALA A 339 22.99 12.65 11.71
CA ALA A 339 23.03 13.65 12.78
C ALA A 339 23.95 14.83 12.52
N SER A 340 25.16 14.60 12.00
CA SER A 340 26.14 15.66 11.70
C SER A 340 25.93 16.32 10.34
N LYS A 341 24.95 15.87 9.53
CA LYS A 341 24.59 16.52 8.25
C LYS A 341 24.12 17.93 8.55
N LYS A 342 24.63 18.91 7.82
CA LYS A 342 24.22 20.30 7.99
C LYS A 342 22.86 20.52 7.33
N ASN A 343 21.94 21.14 8.07
CA ASN A 343 20.68 21.62 7.53
C ASN A 343 20.92 22.84 6.61
N TYR A 344 19.85 23.38 6.01
CA TYR A 344 19.94 24.54 5.12
C TYR A 344 20.57 25.78 5.77
N PHE A 345 20.50 25.90 7.10
CA PHE A 345 21.07 27.00 7.88
C PHE A 345 22.49 26.72 8.39
N GLY A 346 23.09 25.57 8.04
CA GLY A 346 24.45 25.20 8.43
C GLY A 346 24.58 24.52 9.79
N GLU A 347 23.48 24.18 10.45
CA GLU A 347 23.45 23.54 11.77
C GLU A 347 23.34 22.01 11.64
N GLU A 348 23.84 21.26 12.62
CA GLU A 348 23.69 19.79 12.61
C GLU A 348 22.24 19.38 12.83
N MET A 349 21.78 18.39 12.05
CA MET A 349 20.43 17.86 12.16
C MET A 349 20.14 17.21 13.51
N SER A 350 21.17 16.72 14.23
CA SER A 350 21.08 15.85 15.41
C SER A 350 20.46 14.48 15.11
N THR A 351 20.58 13.54 16.06
CA THR A 351 19.97 12.21 15.94
C THR A 351 18.49 12.29 15.61
N SER A 352 17.72 13.07 16.39
CA SER A 352 16.28 13.19 16.17
C SER A 352 15.95 13.79 14.81
N GLY A 353 16.67 14.84 14.39
CA GLY A 353 16.42 15.50 13.10
C GLY A 353 16.83 14.68 11.88
N SER A 354 17.58 13.58 12.07
CA SER A 354 17.98 12.67 10.99
C SER A 354 16.86 11.73 10.53
N SER A 355 15.73 11.62 11.26
CA SER A 355 14.73 10.60 10.97
C SER A 355 14.10 10.71 9.58
N THR A 356 14.00 9.59 8.87
CA THR A 356 13.21 9.46 7.63
C THR A 356 11.71 9.63 7.90
N CYS A 357 11.21 9.03 8.98
CA CYS A 357 9.79 9.07 9.35
C CYS A 357 9.60 9.45 10.82
N TYR A 358 8.65 10.35 11.09
CA TYR A 358 8.22 10.73 12.43
C TYR A 358 6.76 10.35 12.65
N ILE A 359 6.50 9.49 13.63
CA ILE A 359 5.18 8.99 13.96
C ILE A 359 4.78 9.53 15.34
N TYR A 360 4.06 10.64 15.34
CA TYR A 360 3.48 11.24 16.55
C TYR A 360 2.03 10.80 16.78
N ALA A 361 1.33 10.38 15.72
CA ALA A 361 -0.06 9.95 15.78
C ALA A 361 -0.26 8.77 16.77
N PRO A 362 -1.23 8.86 17.70
CA PRO A 362 -1.67 7.72 18.49
C PRO A 362 -2.49 6.75 17.65
N ASP A 363 -2.52 5.49 18.09
CA ASP A 363 -3.25 4.41 17.41
C ASP A 363 -2.77 4.19 15.97
N PHE A 364 -1.50 4.49 15.70
CA PHE A 364 -0.90 4.29 14.40
C PHE A 364 -0.73 2.79 14.10
N TYR A 365 -1.03 2.40 12.87
CA TYR A 365 -0.81 1.05 12.38
C TYR A 365 0.00 1.07 11.09
N ALA A 366 0.94 0.15 10.93
CA ALA A 366 1.59 -0.12 9.65
C ALA A 366 1.74 -1.61 9.38
N GLU A 367 1.58 -1.99 8.12
CA GLU A 367 1.80 -3.36 7.64
C GLU A 367 2.54 -3.37 6.30
N ASN A 368 3.42 -4.36 6.10
CA ASN A 368 4.09 -4.65 4.82
C ASN A 368 4.85 -3.47 4.19
N ILE A 369 5.38 -2.55 5.00
CA ILE A 369 6.15 -1.39 4.51
C ILE A 369 7.55 -1.35 5.11
N THR A 370 8.51 -0.87 4.32
CA THR A 370 9.90 -0.64 4.76
C THR A 370 10.11 0.82 5.11
N PHE A 371 10.62 1.08 6.32
CA PHE A 371 11.18 2.36 6.75
C PHE A 371 12.70 2.27 6.70
N GLU A 372 13.34 3.09 5.87
CA GLU A 372 14.78 3.04 5.63
C GLU A 372 15.45 4.39 5.90
N ASN A 373 16.64 4.34 6.49
CA ASN A 373 17.63 5.41 6.36
C ASN A 373 18.85 4.87 5.62
N SER A 374 19.05 5.36 4.39
CA SER A 374 20.07 4.90 3.46
C SER A 374 21.40 5.67 3.59
N ALA A 375 21.62 6.45 4.64
CA ALA A 375 22.83 7.27 4.81
C ALA A 375 24.12 6.44 5.00
N GLY A 376 24.00 5.18 5.40
CA GLY A 376 25.13 4.29 5.64
C GLY A 376 25.79 4.49 7.00
N ARG A 377 27.08 4.15 7.13
CA ARG A 377 27.86 4.21 8.39
C ARG A 377 28.40 5.61 8.65
N VAL A 378 27.52 6.57 8.90
CA VAL A 378 27.83 8.02 9.04
C VAL A 378 27.65 8.56 10.47
N GLY A 379 27.57 7.67 11.45
CA GLY A 379 27.07 8.00 12.79
C GLY A 379 25.55 7.80 12.86
N GLN A 380 24.88 8.52 13.74
CA GLN A 380 23.43 8.36 13.98
C GLN A 380 22.61 8.74 12.75
N ALA A 381 21.75 7.83 12.30
CA ALA A 381 20.87 8.03 11.15
C ALA A 381 19.58 7.23 11.32
N VAL A 382 18.52 7.91 11.77
CA VAL A 382 17.26 7.27 12.18
C VAL A 382 16.41 6.94 10.96
N ALA A 383 15.89 5.71 10.88
CA ALA A 383 14.92 5.29 9.87
C ALA A 383 13.48 5.58 10.31
N CYS A 384 13.17 5.31 11.57
CA CYS A 384 11.84 5.56 12.10
C CYS A 384 11.90 6.07 13.54
N PHE A 385 11.26 7.20 13.76
CA PHE A 385 11.06 7.82 15.05
C PHE A 385 9.60 7.65 15.46
N VAL A 386 9.36 7.00 16.60
CA VAL A 386 8.01 6.66 17.06
C VAL A 386 7.77 7.25 18.44
N SER A 387 6.84 8.20 18.52
CA SER A 387 6.41 8.84 19.77
C SER A 387 4.96 8.58 20.12
N GLY A 388 4.09 8.29 19.14
CA GLY A 388 2.68 8.02 19.37
C GLY A 388 2.45 6.79 20.24
N ASP A 389 1.46 6.83 21.13
CA ASP A 389 1.06 5.68 21.93
C ASP A 389 0.20 4.69 21.11
N ARG A 390 0.21 3.41 21.53
CA ARG A 390 -0.50 2.31 20.88
C ARG A 390 -0.11 2.11 19.40
N ALA A 391 1.17 2.28 19.09
CA ALA A 391 1.69 2.07 17.74
C ALA A 391 1.87 0.57 17.46
N TYR A 392 1.37 0.09 16.33
CA TYR A 392 1.47 -1.32 15.94
C TYR A 392 2.04 -1.47 14.52
N PHE A 393 3.16 -2.19 14.42
CA PHE A 393 3.83 -2.53 13.17
C PHE A 393 3.79 -4.04 12.98
N LYS A 394 3.29 -4.49 11.82
CA LYS A 394 3.21 -5.91 11.46
C LYS A 394 3.92 -6.17 10.15
N ASN A 395 4.85 -7.13 10.12
CA ASN A 395 5.60 -7.46 8.90
C ASN A 395 6.26 -6.23 8.24
N CYS A 396 6.70 -5.27 9.07
CA CYS A 396 7.41 -4.09 8.62
C CYS A 396 8.92 -4.33 8.65
N ARG A 397 9.65 -3.54 7.86
CA ARG A 397 11.12 -3.57 7.84
C ARG A 397 11.67 -2.22 8.30
N PHE A 398 12.69 -2.23 9.15
CA PHE A 398 13.40 -1.04 9.62
C PHE A 398 14.87 -1.19 9.26
N LEU A 399 15.33 -0.42 8.27
CA LEU A 399 16.65 -0.57 7.67
C LEU A 399 17.50 0.66 7.97
N GLY A 400 18.71 0.45 8.49
CA GLY A 400 19.61 1.53 8.89
C GLY A 400 20.95 1.00 9.39
N ASN A 401 21.75 1.87 10.02
CA ASN A 401 23.01 1.50 10.64
C ASN A 401 22.99 1.84 12.13
N GLN A 402 23.62 2.94 12.54
CA GLN A 402 23.57 3.40 13.91
C GLN A 402 22.24 4.14 14.14
N ASP A 403 21.57 3.83 15.24
CA ASP A 403 20.30 4.46 15.68
C ASP A 403 19.10 4.25 14.72
N THR A 404 18.95 3.06 14.11
CA THR A 404 17.87 2.78 13.11
C THR A 404 16.45 3.08 13.62
N LEU A 405 16.06 2.53 14.78
CA LEU A 405 14.70 2.60 15.32
C LEU A 405 14.68 3.36 16.65
N TYR A 406 14.06 4.55 16.64
CA TYR A 406 13.97 5.43 17.79
C TYR A 406 12.59 5.36 18.44
N THR A 407 12.47 4.57 19.50
CA THR A 407 11.27 4.42 20.34
C THR A 407 11.18 5.58 21.36
N TYR A 408 10.79 6.76 20.85
CA TYR A 408 10.91 8.05 21.53
C TYR A 408 9.74 8.43 22.45
N GLY A 409 8.60 7.74 22.49
CA GLY A 409 7.49 8.20 23.34
C GLY A 409 7.67 7.74 24.80
N LYS A 410 7.69 8.66 25.78
CA LYS A 410 7.96 8.36 27.20
C LYS A 410 6.91 7.43 27.84
N ASP A 411 5.66 7.65 27.47
CA ASP A 411 4.51 6.86 27.86
C ASP A 411 3.90 6.13 26.66
N SER A 412 4.68 5.96 25.59
CA SER A 412 4.27 5.24 24.39
C SER A 412 4.48 3.74 24.56
N ARG A 413 3.47 2.99 24.14
CA ARG A 413 3.48 1.55 24.00
C ARG A 413 3.52 1.20 22.53
N GLN A 414 4.44 0.32 22.18
CA GLN A 414 4.74 0.00 20.78
C GLN A 414 4.84 -1.51 20.61
N PHE A 415 4.17 -2.03 19.59
CA PHE A 415 4.20 -3.45 19.24
C PHE A 415 4.78 -3.65 17.85
N TYR A 416 5.80 -4.50 17.76
CA TYR A 416 6.46 -4.91 16.54
C TYR A 416 6.31 -6.42 16.38
N ASP A 417 5.57 -6.84 15.37
CA ASP A 417 5.10 -8.21 15.18
C ASP A 417 5.58 -8.74 13.83
N HIS A 418 6.39 -9.80 13.84
CA HIS A 418 7.01 -10.37 12.63
C HIS A 418 7.83 -9.33 11.82
N CYS A 419 8.39 -8.32 12.48
CA CYS A 419 9.18 -7.29 11.82
C CYS A 419 10.63 -7.72 11.58
N TYR A 420 11.27 -7.11 10.59
CA TYR A 420 12.72 -7.20 10.38
C TYR A 420 13.37 -5.87 10.74
N ILE A 421 14.38 -5.88 11.61
CA ILE A 421 15.07 -4.67 12.06
C ILE A 421 16.58 -4.89 11.93
N GLU A 422 17.29 -4.00 11.26
CA GLU A 422 18.74 -4.09 11.10
C GLU A 422 19.50 -2.82 11.49
N GLY A 423 20.75 -3.01 11.92
CA GLY A 423 21.67 -1.91 12.22
C GLY A 423 22.98 -2.37 12.86
N THR A 424 23.73 -1.42 13.42
CA THR A 424 25.06 -1.66 14.01
C THR A 424 25.12 -1.29 15.50
N VAL A 425 25.16 0.00 15.80
CA VAL A 425 25.28 0.56 17.14
C VAL A 425 23.93 1.12 17.57
N ASP A 426 23.44 0.70 18.73
CA ASP A 426 22.23 1.24 19.38
C ASP A 426 21.01 1.28 18.46
N PHE A 427 20.90 0.31 17.54
CA PHE A 427 19.95 0.43 16.44
C PHE A 427 18.48 0.26 16.85
N ILE A 428 18.21 -0.10 18.11
CA ILE A 428 16.92 0.04 18.78
C ILE A 428 17.14 0.81 20.09
N PHE A 429 16.63 2.03 20.19
CA PHE A 429 16.93 2.90 21.35
C PHE A 429 15.77 3.85 21.70
N GLY A 430 15.84 4.44 22.89
CA GLY A 430 14.77 5.25 23.48
C GLY A 430 14.16 4.66 24.75
N TRP A 431 13.03 5.22 25.19
CA TRP A 431 12.46 4.99 26.53
C TRP A 431 11.05 4.38 26.53
N SER A 432 10.47 4.10 25.36
CA SER A 432 9.12 3.52 25.26
C SER A 432 9.05 2.11 25.85
N THR A 433 7.83 1.70 26.22
CA THR A 433 7.53 0.28 26.43
C THR A 433 7.32 -0.37 25.06
N ALA A 434 8.29 -1.16 24.61
CA ALA A 434 8.27 -1.76 23.27
C ALA A 434 8.36 -3.29 23.35
N LEU A 435 7.39 -3.95 22.72
CA LEU A 435 7.35 -5.39 22.57
C LEU A 435 7.69 -5.76 21.13
N PHE A 436 8.71 -6.60 20.98
CA PHE A 436 9.12 -7.21 19.72
C PHE A 436 8.78 -8.69 19.80
N LYS A 437 7.91 -9.17 18.90
CA LYS A 437 7.47 -10.56 18.88
C LYS A 437 7.72 -11.18 17.52
N ASP A 438 8.36 -12.35 17.53
CA ASP A 438 8.67 -13.14 16.34
C ASP A 438 9.43 -12.33 15.26
N CYS A 439 10.21 -11.32 15.70
CA CYS A 439 10.98 -10.45 14.83
C CYS A 439 12.33 -11.07 14.46
N THR A 440 12.86 -10.67 13.31
CA THR A 440 14.29 -10.86 12.99
C THR A 440 15.05 -9.59 13.29
N ILE A 441 16.04 -9.71 14.16
CA ILE A 441 16.92 -8.62 14.59
C ILE A 441 18.31 -8.90 13.99
N HIS A 442 18.76 -8.06 13.07
CA HIS A 442 19.91 -8.35 12.21
C HIS A 442 21.05 -7.34 12.40
N SER A 443 22.16 -7.79 12.96
CA SER A 443 23.36 -6.98 13.17
C SER A 443 24.23 -6.91 11.92
N LEU A 444 24.44 -5.70 11.41
CA LEU A 444 25.27 -5.40 10.24
C LEU A 444 26.75 -5.17 10.59
N GLY A 445 27.13 -5.28 11.86
CA GLY A 445 28.50 -5.13 12.35
C GLY A 445 28.56 -5.21 13.88
N ASP A 446 29.76 -5.06 14.42
CA ASP A 446 29.97 -4.98 15.87
C ASP A 446 29.20 -3.79 16.48
N GLY A 447 28.71 -3.96 17.71
CA GLY A 447 27.92 -2.93 18.36
C GLY A 447 26.97 -3.46 19.43
N TYR A 448 25.80 -2.85 19.50
CA TYR A 448 24.81 -3.06 20.56
C TYR A 448 23.43 -3.13 19.90
N VAL A 449 22.68 -4.21 20.19
CA VAL A 449 21.32 -4.36 19.66
C VAL A 449 20.41 -3.26 20.19
N THR A 450 20.42 -3.06 21.51
CA THR A 450 19.57 -2.04 22.14
C THR A 450 20.34 -1.04 23.00
N ALA A 451 19.83 0.19 23.05
CA ALA A 451 20.22 1.20 24.03
C ALA A 451 19.00 1.83 24.72
N PRO A 452 18.34 1.11 25.66
CA PRO A 452 17.17 1.63 26.33
C PRO A 452 17.53 2.78 27.28
N SER A 453 16.61 3.73 27.41
CA SER A 453 16.63 4.81 28.38
C SER A 453 15.38 4.79 29.28
N THR A 454 14.89 3.59 29.59
CA THR A 454 13.70 3.36 30.42
C THR A 454 13.77 4.14 31.73
N ASP A 455 12.70 4.85 32.07
CA ASP A 455 12.64 5.62 33.31
C ASP A 455 12.48 4.74 34.55
N GLN A 456 12.92 5.29 35.68
CA GLN A 456 12.70 4.70 37.00
C GLN A 456 11.20 4.47 37.25
N GLY A 457 10.86 3.28 37.74
CA GLY A 457 9.48 2.92 38.09
C GLY A 457 8.65 2.34 36.95
N LYS A 458 9.14 2.35 35.70
CA LYS A 458 8.48 1.65 34.60
C LYS A 458 8.53 0.13 34.82
N LYS A 459 7.38 -0.54 34.65
CA LYS A 459 7.27 -1.99 34.80
C LYS A 459 7.98 -2.75 33.66
N TYR A 460 7.93 -2.20 32.45
CA TYR A 460 8.53 -2.78 31.25
C TYR A 460 9.23 -1.70 30.43
N GLY A 461 10.44 -2.00 29.96
CA GLY A 461 11.13 -1.30 28.87
C GLY A 461 11.00 -2.08 27.57
N TYR A 462 12.11 -2.66 27.09
CA TYR A 462 12.09 -3.53 25.93
C TYR A 462 11.89 -5.00 26.27
N VAL A 463 11.01 -5.66 25.53
CA VAL A 463 10.78 -7.09 25.63
C VAL A 463 10.83 -7.71 24.23
N PHE A 464 11.62 -8.77 24.10
CA PHE A 464 11.75 -9.58 22.89
C PHE A 464 11.21 -10.98 23.19
N ILE A 465 10.25 -11.46 22.41
CA ILE A 465 9.63 -12.79 22.57
C ILE A 465 9.73 -13.54 21.25
N GLY A 466 10.37 -14.71 21.24
CA GLY A 466 10.46 -15.55 20.04
C GLY A 466 11.31 -14.97 18.90
N CYS A 467 12.06 -13.89 19.17
CA CYS A 467 12.84 -13.21 18.14
C CYS A 467 14.08 -14.01 17.74
N LYS A 468 14.51 -13.85 16.49
CA LYS A 468 15.79 -14.37 16.00
C LYS A 468 16.81 -13.26 15.91
N LEU A 469 17.91 -13.39 16.64
CA LEU A 469 19.06 -12.49 16.52
C LEU A 469 20.06 -13.10 15.55
N THR A 470 20.34 -12.39 14.47
CA THR A 470 21.25 -12.80 13.40
C THR A 470 22.26 -11.68 13.12
N GLY A 471 23.35 -12.00 12.41
CA GLY A 471 24.29 -10.98 12.00
C GLY A 471 25.07 -11.38 10.75
N VAL A 472 25.59 -10.38 10.06
CA VAL A 472 26.54 -10.57 8.95
C VAL A 472 27.86 -11.17 9.46
N ALA A 473 28.71 -11.63 8.54
CA ALA A 473 29.98 -12.25 8.91
C ALA A 473 30.91 -11.32 9.70
N GLU A 474 30.81 -10.01 9.48
CA GLU A 474 31.61 -8.98 10.13
C GLU A 474 31.09 -8.64 11.55
N ALA A 475 29.86 -9.02 11.90
CA ALA A 475 29.34 -8.85 13.26
C ALA A 475 29.84 -10.00 14.14
N GLN A 476 30.87 -9.74 14.94
CA GLN A 476 31.49 -10.74 15.82
C GLN A 476 31.48 -10.32 17.30
N LYS A 477 31.29 -9.02 17.57
CA LYS A 477 31.30 -8.43 18.91
C LYS A 477 30.03 -7.62 19.12
N VAL A 478 28.91 -8.31 19.25
CA VAL A 478 27.61 -7.69 19.50
C VAL A 478 27.16 -7.96 20.94
N TYR A 479 26.74 -6.90 21.61
CA TYR A 479 26.08 -6.98 22.91
C TYR A 479 24.56 -6.93 22.73
N LEU A 480 23.82 -7.61 23.60
CA LEU A 480 22.36 -7.58 23.65
C LEU A 480 21.84 -6.19 24.03
N SER A 481 22.49 -5.50 24.95
CA SER A 481 22.08 -4.15 25.37
C SER A 481 23.20 -3.37 26.06
N ARG A 482 23.07 -2.04 26.05
CA ARG A 482 23.78 -1.12 26.95
C ARG A 482 22.86 0.00 27.44
N PRO A 483 23.01 0.49 28.69
CA PRO A 483 22.08 1.45 29.28
C PRO A 483 22.39 2.88 28.82
N TRP A 484 21.54 3.46 27.94
CA TRP A 484 21.68 4.87 27.59
C TRP A 484 21.38 5.78 28.81
N ARG A 485 20.47 5.34 29.68
CA ARG A 485 20.18 5.95 30.99
C ARG A 485 20.14 4.89 32.11
N PRO A 486 20.27 5.28 33.38
CA PRO A 486 20.00 4.39 34.52
C PRO A 486 18.60 3.77 34.41
N TYR A 487 18.40 2.60 35.01
CA TYR A 487 17.13 1.84 34.96
C TYR A 487 16.71 1.27 33.60
N ALA A 488 17.57 1.35 32.58
CA ALA A 488 17.34 0.73 31.28
C ALA A 488 16.91 -0.74 31.42
N GLN A 489 15.89 -1.14 30.68
CA GLN A 489 15.38 -2.51 30.70
C GLN A 489 15.38 -3.13 29.31
N ALA A 490 15.87 -4.37 29.23
CA ALA A 490 15.83 -5.21 28.05
C ALA A 490 15.68 -6.68 28.47
N VAL A 491 14.65 -7.35 27.97
CA VAL A 491 14.33 -8.73 28.32
C VAL A 491 14.21 -9.57 27.06
N TYR A 492 14.91 -10.71 27.00
CA TYR A 492 14.88 -11.64 25.86
C TYR A 492 14.32 -12.99 26.30
N ILE A 493 13.19 -13.39 25.71
CA ILE A 493 12.41 -14.58 26.10
C ILE A 493 12.27 -15.50 24.88
N HIS A 494 12.73 -16.73 25.00
CA HIS A 494 12.64 -17.72 23.91
C HIS A 494 13.24 -17.24 22.58
N CYS A 495 14.26 -16.39 22.65
CA CYS A 495 14.93 -15.88 21.46
C CYS A 495 16.03 -16.85 21.00
N ASP A 496 16.24 -16.94 19.69
CA ASP A 496 17.37 -17.65 19.08
C ASP A 496 18.54 -16.67 18.88
N LEU A 497 19.58 -16.79 19.72
CA LEU A 497 20.74 -15.91 19.76
C LEU A 497 21.86 -16.49 18.90
N GLY A 498 22.16 -15.84 17.77
CA GLY A 498 23.27 -16.23 16.91
C GLY A 498 24.66 -16.04 17.56
N LYS A 499 25.67 -16.72 17.01
CA LYS A 499 27.05 -16.75 17.53
C LYS A 499 27.79 -15.40 17.63
N HIS A 500 27.25 -14.36 16.99
CA HIS A 500 27.80 -13.00 17.01
C HIS A 500 27.57 -12.29 18.36
N ILE A 501 26.63 -12.80 19.17
CA ILE A 501 26.37 -12.29 20.51
C ILE A 501 27.49 -12.72 21.46
N LEU A 502 28.13 -11.75 22.10
CA LEU A 502 29.24 -12.01 23.01
C LEU A 502 28.80 -12.81 24.25
N PRO A 503 29.64 -13.70 24.79
CA PRO A 503 29.34 -14.44 26.02
C PRO A 503 28.97 -13.54 27.21
N VAL A 504 29.59 -12.36 27.34
CA VAL A 504 29.27 -11.37 28.38
C VAL A 504 27.85 -10.79 28.24
N GLY A 505 27.31 -10.76 27.03
CA GLY A 505 25.94 -10.34 26.69
C GLY A 505 25.64 -8.84 26.88
N TRP A 506 26.04 -8.26 28.01
CA TRP A 506 25.61 -6.95 28.47
C TRP A 506 26.80 -6.00 28.66
N ASN A 507 26.59 -4.74 28.35
CA ASN A 507 27.55 -3.68 28.61
C ASN A 507 26.94 -2.63 29.57
N ASN A 508 27.74 -2.08 30.48
CA ASN A 508 27.28 -1.14 31.51
C ASN A 508 27.42 0.35 31.10
N TRP A 509 27.68 0.63 29.83
CA TRP A 509 27.98 1.97 29.30
C TRP A 509 29.27 2.58 29.89
N GLY A 510 30.18 1.75 30.42
CA GLY A 510 31.37 2.21 31.11
C GLY A 510 31.08 2.87 32.47
N LYS A 511 29.90 2.62 33.06
CA LYS A 511 29.46 3.18 34.34
C LYS A 511 29.02 2.07 35.27
N LYS A 512 29.72 1.89 36.39
CA LYS A 512 29.47 0.79 37.32
C LYS A 512 28.14 0.96 38.07
N GLU A 513 27.72 2.20 38.30
CA GLU A 513 26.46 2.54 38.99
C GLU A 513 25.23 2.05 38.20
N ASN A 514 25.35 1.89 36.89
CA ASN A 514 24.27 1.32 36.07
C ASN A 514 24.01 -0.15 36.41
N GLU A 515 25.03 -0.90 36.83
CA GLU A 515 24.91 -2.33 37.16
C GLU A 515 23.92 -2.58 38.32
N GLU A 516 23.73 -1.58 39.18
CA GLU A 516 22.81 -1.63 40.32
C GLU A 516 21.36 -1.33 39.93
N THR A 517 21.14 -0.63 38.82
CA THR A 517 19.82 -0.07 38.46
C THR A 517 19.18 -0.71 37.23
N VAL A 518 19.96 -1.24 36.29
CA VAL A 518 19.42 -1.86 35.06
C VAL A 518 18.61 -3.12 35.34
N PHE A 519 17.66 -3.41 34.45
CA PHE A 519 16.97 -4.68 34.40
C PHE A 519 17.23 -5.38 33.07
N TYR A 520 18.32 -6.15 33.03
CA TYR A 520 18.64 -7.00 31.89
C TYR A 520 18.39 -8.46 32.23
N ALA A 521 17.56 -9.13 31.44
CA ALA A 521 17.14 -10.47 31.75
C ALA A 521 16.93 -11.35 30.52
N GLU A 522 17.12 -12.66 30.72
CA GLU A 522 16.89 -13.69 29.71
C GLU A 522 15.99 -14.79 30.26
N TYR A 523 15.21 -15.44 29.38
CA TYR A 523 14.45 -16.64 29.71
C TYR A 523 14.53 -17.66 28.60
N ARG A 524 15.21 -18.78 28.85
CA ARG A 524 15.26 -19.96 27.97
C ARG A 524 15.51 -19.61 26.48
N ASN A 525 16.48 -18.73 26.26
CA ASN A 525 17.00 -18.46 24.93
C ASN A 525 17.75 -19.68 24.39
N THR A 526 17.80 -19.82 23.07
CA THR A 526 18.51 -20.89 22.36
C THR A 526 19.55 -20.30 21.40
N GLY A 527 20.32 -21.15 20.71
CA GLY A 527 21.32 -20.71 19.74
C GLY A 527 22.74 -20.60 20.32
N GLU A 528 23.72 -20.46 19.44
CA GLU A 528 25.16 -20.47 19.79
C GLU A 528 25.55 -19.32 20.73
N GLY A 529 24.83 -18.19 20.70
CA GLY A 529 25.07 -17.03 21.55
C GLY A 529 24.35 -17.07 22.91
N ALA A 530 23.55 -18.10 23.20
CA ALA A 530 22.67 -18.14 24.38
C ALA A 530 23.31 -18.69 25.67
N ALA A 531 24.57 -19.10 25.65
CA ALA A 531 25.24 -19.61 26.85
C ALA A 531 25.31 -18.55 27.96
N ALA A 532 24.55 -18.77 29.04
CA ALA A 532 24.38 -17.78 30.12
C ALA A 532 25.52 -17.74 31.15
N ALA A 533 26.38 -18.76 31.19
CA ALA A 533 27.37 -18.95 32.25
C ALA A 533 28.42 -17.83 32.36
N SER A 534 28.66 -17.10 31.27
CA SER A 534 29.64 -16.00 31.20
C SER A 534 29.01 -14.62 31.09
N ARG A 535 27.69 -14.51 31.29
CA ARG A 535 27.01 -13.21 31.26
C ARG A 535 27.54 -12.29 32.34
N ALA A 536 27.48 -10.98 32.07
CA ALA A 536 27.78 -9.97 33.07
C ALA A 536 26.95 -10.21 34.35
N SER A 537 27.55 -9.97 35.52
CA SER A 537 26.95 -10.31 36.82
C SER A 537 25.66 -9.57 37.15
N PHE A 538 25.38 -8.45 36.48
CA PHE A 538 24.14 -7.68 36.59
C PHE A 538 23.03 -8.16 35.64
N GLY A 539 23.33 -9.10 34.74
CA GLY A 539 22.34 -9.81 33.93
C GLY A 539 21.63 -10.89 34.74
N LYS A 540 20.34 -11.08 34.48
CA LYS A 540 19.46 -11.99 35.24
C LYS A 540 18.93 -13.12 34.36
N GLN A 541 18.72 -14.29 34.96
CA GLN A 541 17.91 -15.34 34.37
C GLN A 541 16.54 -15.31 35.05
N LEU A 542 15.48 -15.17 34.26
CA LEU A 542 14.12 -15.24 34.77
C LEU A 542 13.76 -16.70 35.07
N ASN A 543 12.85 -16.90 36.03
CA ASN A 543 12.26 -18.20 36.33
C ASN A 543 10.76 -18.25 36.04
N ASP A 544 10.12 -17.08 35.91
CA ASP A 544 8.70 -16.91 35.64
C ASP A 544 8.51 -15.86 34.54
N ILE A 545 7.65 -16.18 33.57
CA ILE A 545 7.25 -15.31 32.47
C ILE A 545 5.74 -15.11 32.41
N SER A 546 5.01 -15.47 33.48
CA SER A 546 3.55 -15.32 33.58
C SER A 546 3.04 -13.88 33.36
N ASN A 547 3.92 -12.90 33.56
CA ASN A 547 3.67 -11.47 33.37
C ASN A 547 4.20 -10.92 32.02
N TYR A 548 4.67 -11.78 31.11
CA TYR A 548 5.27 -11.39 29.83
C TYR A 548 4.46 -11.94 28.64
N ASN A 549 3.30 -11.33 28.41
CA ASN A 549 2.53 -11.46 27.16
C ASN A 549 2.02 -10.08 26.71
N GLU A 550 1.52 -10.01 25.49
CA GLU A 550 1.04 -8.80 24.82
C GLU A 550 0.03 -8.04 25.68
N ALA A 551 -0.96 -8.77 26.21
CA ALA A 551 -2.07 -8.21 26.98
C ALA A 551 -1.66 -7.65 28.35
N GLN A 552 -0.46 -7.97 28.85
CA GLN A 552 0.06 -7.43 30.12
C GLN A 552 1.13 -6.37 29.91
N ILE A 553 2.04 -6.59 28.95
CA ILE A 553 3.14 -5.66 28.67
C ILE A 553 2.59 -4.34 28.14
N LEU A 554 1.57 -4.44 27.26
CA LEU A 554 1.03 -3.29 26.54
C LEU A 554 -0.31 -2.80 27.10
N ALA A 555 -0.82 -3.41 28.17
CA ALA A 555 -2.10 -3.07 28.79
C ALA A 555 -2.20 -1.58 29.12
N GLY A 556 -1.14 -1.00 29.70
CA GLY A 556 -1.22 0.33 30.31
C GLY A 556 -2.39 0.44 31.29
N ASP A 557 -2.94 1.64 31.42
CA ASP A 557 -4.13 1.90 32.26
C ASP A 557 -5.44 1.70 31.49
N ASP A 558 -5.39 1.57 30.16
CA ASP A 558 -6.55 1.45 29.27
C ASP A 558 -6.84 0.01 28.80
N GLY A 559 -6.02 -0.96 29.20
CA GLY A 559 -6.16 -2.37 28.83
C GLY A 559 -5.85 -2.68 27.36
N TRP A 560 -5.05 -1.85 26.68
CA TRP A 560 -4.74 -2.05 25.27
C TRP A 560 -4.13 -3.43 24.98
N ASN A 561 -4.71 -4.13 24.01
CA ASN A 561 -4.25 -5.41 23.51
C ASN A 561 -4.15 -5.34 21.96
N PRO A 562 -2.95 -5.20 21.38
CA PRO A 562 -2.83 -5.02 19.94
C PRO A 562 -3.22 -6.24 19.12
N VAL A 563 -3.31 -7.46 19.68
CA VAL A 563 -3.72 -8.64 18.91
C VAL A 563 -5.24 -8.67 18.79
N GLU A 564 -5.96 -8.45 19.89
CA GLU A 564 -7.42 -8.38 19.88
C GLU A 564 -7.89 -7.07 19.24
N ASN A 565 -7.37 -5.92 19.69
CA ASN A 565 -7.72 -4.63 19.13
C ASN A 565 -7.22 -4.49 17.70
N GLY A 566 -5.97 -4.85 17.40
CA GLY A 566 -5.34 -4.67 16.08
C GLY A 566 -5.88 -5.56 14.97
N ASN A 567 -6.26 -6.81 15.25
CA ASN A 567 -6.98 -7.61 14.26
C ASN A 567 -8.37 -7.02 13.96
N VAL A 568 -9.06 -6.46 14.96
CA VAL A 568 -10.30 -5.69 14.75
C VAL A 568 -10.04 -4.41 13.95
N LEU A 569 -8.85 -3.79 14.06
CA LEU A 569 -8.48 -2.60 13.27
C LEU A 569 -8.41 -2.86 11.75
N LEU A 570 -8.16 -4.09 11.31
CA LEU A 570 -8.04 -4.47 9.89
C LEU A 570 -9.27 -5.19 9.34
N GLN A 571 -10.20 -5.63 10.19
CA GLN A 571 -11.46 -6.25 9.77
C GLN A 571 -12.37 -5.27 8.99
N ASN A 572 -12.15 -3.96 9.13
CA ASN A 572 -12.89 -2.92 8.40
C ASN A 572 -12.36 -2.65 6.99
N LEU A 573 -11.21 -3.23 6.59
CA LEU A 573 -10.92 -3.38 5.17
C LEU A 573 -11.95 -4.40 4.67
N LYS A 574 -12.96 -3.98 3.90
CA LYS A 574 -13.87 -4.92 3.21
C LYS A 574 -12.99 -5.90 2.44
N ARG A 575 -12.83 -7.12 2.96
CA ARG A 575 -12.02 -8.21 2.40
C ARG A 575 -12.85 -9.07 1.48
#